data_AF-A0AA43DNT3-F1
#
_entry.id   AF-A0AA43DNT3-F1
#
_cell.length_a   1.000
_cell.length_b   1.000
_cell.length_c   1.000
_cell.angle_alpha   90.00
_cell.angle_beta   90.00
_cell.angle_gamma   90.00
#
_symmetry.space_group_name_H-M   'P 1'
#
loop_
_entity.id
_entity.type
_entity.pdbx_description
1 polymer ?
#
loop_
_entity_poly.entity_id
_entity_poly.type
_entity_poly.pdbx_seq_one_letter_code
_entity_poly.pdbx_strand_id
1 'polypeptide(L)' 'MSEQTMSCPKCGEGMNHQASKLVYPLTEAEAARMTPALDGVIEDVFACPGCGWIRSQRAGDKNDD' A
#
# COMPACT_ATOMS: atom_id res chain seq x y z
N MET A 1 -9.82 4.12 12.25
CA MET A 1 -9.06 3.55 11.14
C MET A 1 -8.36 2.32 11.68
N SER A 2 -8.71 1.12 11.22
CA SER A 2 -8.01 -0.11 11.62
C SER A 2 -6.66 -0.13 10.92
N GLU A 3 -5.58 -0.09 11.69
CA GLU A 3 -4.21 -0.26 11.17
C GLU A 3 -4.10 -1.67 10.58
N GLN A 4 -3.96 -1.74 9.25
CA GLN A 4 -3.74 -3.01 8.55
C GLN A 4 -2.39 -3.56 9.01
N THR A 5 -2.44 -4.62 9.81
CA THR A 5 -1.25 -5.34 10.26
C THR A 5 -0.89 -6.35 9.16
N MET A 6 0.10 -5.99 8.34
CA MET A 6 0.62 -6.83 7.26
C MET A 6 1.79 -7.67 7.77
N SER A 7 1.78 -8.98 7.56
CA SER A 7 2.94 -9.84 7.86
C SER A 7 3.93 -9.89 6.70
N CYS A 8 5.22 -9.92 7.00
CA CYS A 8 6.27 -9.99 6.00
C CYS A 8 6.28 -11.38 5.33
N PRO A 9 6.17 -11.47 3.99
CA PRO A 9 6.18 -12.75 3.29
C PRO A 9 7.55 -13.44 3.28
N LYS A 10 8.61 -12.77 3.77
CA LYS A 10 9.98 -13.30 3.81
C LYS A 10 10.35 -13.88 5.17
N CYS A 11 10.07 -13.18 6.26
CA CYS A 11 10.45 -13.61 7.62
C CYS A 11 9.27 -13.80 8.59
N GLY A 12 8.04 -13.48 8.18
CA GLY A 12 6.84 -13.62 9.00
C GLY A 12 6.58 -12.49 10.00
N GLU A 13 7.53 -11.58 10.20
CA GLU A 13 7.38 -10.47 11.16
C GLU A 13 6.37 -9.41 10.68
N GLY A 14 5.72 -8.72 11.62
CA GLY A 14 4.82 -7.61 11.31
C GLY A 14 5.55 -6.47 10.57
N MET A 15 4.96 -6.02 9.46
CA MET A 15 5.47 -4.90 8.67
C MET A 15 4.88 -3.59 9.17
N ASN A 16 5.72 -2.57 9.21
CA ASN A 16 5.32 -1.21 9.56
C ASN A 16 4.75 -0.50 8.33
N HIS A 17 3.62 0.19 8.47
CA HIS A 17 3.16 1.17 7.48
C HIS A 17 4.09 2.39 7.55
N GLN A 18 4.99 2.50 6.57
CA GLN A 18 6.05 3.51 6.59
C GLN A 18 5.61 4.82 5.95
N ALA A 19 4.78 4.74 4.91
CA ALA A 19 4.34 5.92 4.16
C ALA A 19 3.06 5.62 3.38
N SER A 20 2.28 6.66 3.13
CA SER A 20 1.32 6.72 2.02
C SER A 20 1.83 7.75 1.04
N LYS A 21 1.87 7.41 -0.25
CA LYS A 21 2.27 8.35 -1.31
C LYS A 21 1.16 8.47 -2.35
N LEU A 22 1.05 9.66 -2.93
CA LEU A 22 0.24 9.88 -4.11
C LEU A 22 1.07 9.49 -5.34
N VAL A 23 0.49 8.71 -6.24
CA VAL A 23 1.10 8.40 -7.54
C VAL A 23 0.14 8.74 -8.67
N TYR A 24 0.70 9.15 -9.79
CA TYR A 24 -0.08 9.39 -11.00
C TYR A 24 -0.34 8.07 -11.73
N PRO A 25 -1.58 7.82 -12.17
CA PRO A 25 -1.89 6.63 -12.95
C PRO A 25 -1.19 6.69 -14.31
N LEU A 26 -0.67 5.56 -14.78
CA LEU A 26 -0.06 5.42 -16.10
C LEU A 26 -0.97 4.67 -17.08
N THR A 27 -2.03 4.05 -16.57
CA THR A 27 -3.00 3.27 -17.35
C THR A 27 -4.45 3.69 -17.02
N GLU A 28 -5.37 3.42 -17.93
CA GLU A 28 -6.81 3.68 -17.71
C GLU A 28 -7.36 2.92 -16.50
N ALA A 29 -6.90 1.67 -16.29
CA ALA A 29 -7.28 0.87 -15.15
C ALA A 29 -6.84 1.48 -13.81
N GLU A 30 -5.69 2.15 -13.79
CA GLU A 30 -5.21 2.90 -12.62
C GLU A 30 -5.95 4.22 -12.45
N ALA A 31 -6.24 4.91 -13.56
CA ALA A 31 -7.02 6.15 -13.56
C ALA A 31 -8.42 5.93 -12.96
N ALA A 32 -9.03 4.77 -13.21
CA ALA A 32 -10.30 4.37 -12.60
C ALA A 32 -10.26 4.26 -11.06
N ARG A 33 -9.06 4.18 -10.45
CA ARG A 33 -8.84 4.12 -9.00
C ARG A 33 -8.37 5.44 -8.40
N MET A 34 -8.38 6.53 -9.17
CA MET A 34 -7.97 7.84 -8.68
C MET A 34 -8.86 8.30 -7.52
N THR A 35 -8.24 8.89 -6.51
CA THR A 35 -8.90 9.68 -5.49
C THR A 35 -9.16 11.08 -6.06
N PRO A 36 -10.41 11.47 -6.35
CA PRO A 36 -10.67 12.70 -7.11
C PRO A 36 -10.14 13.97 -6.44
N ALA A 37 -10.12 14.01 -5.10
CA ALA A 37 -9.62 15.14 -4.34
C ALA A 37 -8.09 15.33 -4.41
N LEU A 38 -7.36 14.29 -4.80
CA LEU A 38 -5.90 14.30 -4.84
C LEU A 38 -5.33 14.18 -6.25
N ASP A 39 -6.18 14.02 -7.27
CA ASP A 39 -5.78 13.83 -8.67
C ASP A 39 -4.74 12.71 -8.86
N GLY A 40 -4.91 11.61 -8.13
CA GLY A 40 -3.99 10.47 -8.19
C GLY A 40 -4.45 9.28 -7.37
N VAL A 41 -3.65 8.22 -7.39
CA VAL A 41 -3.91 6.97 -6.66
C VAL A 41 -3.05 6.96 -5.39
N ILE A 42 -3.63 6.64 -4.24
CA ILE A 42 -2.86 6.49 -3.00
C ILE A 42 -2.23 5.09 -2.98
N GLU A 43 -0.93 5.03 -2.72
CA GLU A 43 -0.17 3.80 -2.53
C GLU A 43 0.45 3.78 -1.13
N ASP A 44 0.13 2.73 -0.38
CA ASP A 44 0.69 2.47 0.94
C ASP A 44 1.97 1.65 0.82
N VAL A 45 3.00 2.07 1.55
CA VAL A 45 4.32 1.44 1.58
C VAL A 45 4.54 0.84 2.96
N PHE A 46 4.87 -0.44 2.97
CA PHE A 46 5.16 -1.21 4.17
C PHE A 46 6.60 -1.68 4.14
N ALA A 47 7.32 -1.55 5.26
CA ALA A 47 8.68 -2.08 5.39
C ALA A 47 8.77 -3.03 6.59
N CYS A 48 9.46 -4.15 6.37
CA CYS A 48 9.74 -5.14 7.40
C CYS A 48 10.95 -4.70 8.24
N PRO A 49 10.81 -4.58 9.57
CA PRO A 49 11.92 -4.21 10.45
C PRO A 49 12.99 -5.30 10.59
N GLY A 50 12.63 -6.59 10.50
CA GLY A 50 13.59 -7.68 10.67
C GLY A 50 14.48 -7.98 9.47
N CYS A 51 13.93 -7.95 8.25
CA CYS A 51 14.68 -8.32 7.04
C CYS A 51 14.79 -7.22 5.99
N GLY A 52 14.16 -6.07 6.19
CA GLY A 52 14.22 -4.93 5.26
C GLY A 52 13.39 -5.09 3.99
N TRP A 53 12.57 -6.14 3.86
CA TRP A 53 11.66 -6.29 2.72
C TRP A 53 10.64 -5.15 2.66
N ILE A 54 10.42 -4.61 1.45
CA ILE A 54 9.47 -3.52 1.20
C ILE A 54 8.34 -4.02 0.29
N ARG A 55 7.10 -3.65 0.61
CA ARG A 55 5.93 -3.88 -0.22
C ARG A 55 5.16 -2.59 -0.40
N SER A 56 4.64 -2.38 -1.60
CA SER A 56 3.71 -1.29 -1.91
C SER A 56 2.39 -1.88 -2.40
N GLN A 57 1.27 -1.26 -2.01
CA GLN A 57 -0.07 -1.66 -2.47
C GLN A 57 -1.01 -0.45 -2.57
N ARG A 58 -2.04 -0.55 -3.42
CA ARG A 58 -3.05 0.52 -3.55
C ARG A 58 -3.85 0.62 -2.24
N ALA A 59 -4.05 1.84 -1.75
CA ALA A 59 -4.89 2.06 -0.57
C ALA A 59 -6.35 1.74 -0.92
N GLY A 60 -7.01 0.95 -0.07
CA GLY A 60 -8.41 0.56 -0.28
C GLY A 60 -8.63 -0.79 -0.97
N ASP A 61 -7.59 -1.42 -1.52
CA ASP A 61 -7.63 -2.83 -1.92
C ASP A 61 -7.64 -3.70 -0.64
N LYS A 62 -8.81 -3.84 0.00
CA LYS A 62 -9.02 -4.89 0.99
C LYS A 62 -9.10 -6.21 0.23
N ASN A 63 -8.04 -7.03 0.31
CA ASN A 63 -8.21 -8.45 0.09
C ASN A 63 -8.89 -8.99 1.35
N ASP A 64 -10.22 -9.07 1.30
CA ASP A 64 -11.00 -9.87 2.23
C ASP A 64 -10.75 -11.35 1.87
N ASP A 65 -9.81 -11.99 2.58
CA ASP A 65 -9.71 -13.46 2.71
C ASP A 65 -10.33 -13.89 4.03
#